data_AF-L1Q8W5-F1
#
_entry.id   AF-L1Q8W5-F1
#
_cell.length_a   1.000
_cell.length_b   1.000
_cell.length_c   1.000
_cell.angle_alpha   90.00
_cell.angle_beta   90.00
_cell.angle_gamma   90.00
#
_symmetry.space_group_name_H-M   'P 1'
#
loop_
_entity.id
_entity.type
_entity.pdbx_description
1 polymer ?
#
loop_
_entity_poly.entity_id
_entity_poly.type
_entity_poly.pdbx_seq_one_letter_code
_entity_poly.pdbx_strand_id
1 'polypeptide(L)'
;MFWDEEYIYEKIEDLKGMIENNTFDKTKCNNFISYDELEDEYSHNEIGYAQEMFIQKAREYLSRYPKQYAIWCDWCVHVATVDLYRDIMWGKGNYQENYIKIRENRDIV
;
A
#
# COMPACT_ATOMS: atom_id res chain seq x y z
N MET A 1 -6.49 9.57 21.11
CA MET A 1 -5.22 8.85 20.91
C MET A 1 -4.87 9.05 19.46
N PHE A 2 -3.91 9.92 19.19
CA PHE A 2 -3.36 10.09 17.84
C PHE A 2 -2.44 8.91 17.61
N TRP A 3 -2.47 8.34 16.42
CA TRP A 3 -1.60 7.23 16.04
C TRP A 3 -0.15 7.52 16.38
N ASP A 4 0.58 6.47 16.76
CA ASP A 4 2.00 6.59 16.98
C ASP A 4 2.67 6.97 15.65
N GLU A 5 2.97 8.26 15.50
CA GLU A 5 3.64 8.76 14.31
C GLU A 5 4.97 8.03 14.10
N GLU A 6 5.64 7.62 15.18
CA GLU A 6 6.89 6.86 15.13
C GLU A 6 6.71 5.52 14.43
N TYR A 7 5.63 4.79 14.75
CA TYR A 7 5.28 3.54 14.06
C TYR A 7 5.06 3.76 12.55
N ILE A 8 4.33 4.81 12.18
CA ILE A 8 4.12 5.13 10.76
C ILE A 8 5.44 5.51 10.08
N TYR A 9 6.31 6.27 10.75
CA TYR A 9 7.64 6.60 10.23
C TYR A 9 8.48 5.35 10.03
N GLU A 10 8.52 4.43 10.98
CA GLU A 10 9.23 3.16 10.88
C GLU A 10 8.78 2.37 9.65
N LYS A 11 7.46 2.20 9.46
CA LYS A 11 6.93 1.47 8.29
C LYS A 11 7.24 2.16 6.96
N ILE A 12 7.30 3.49 6.95
CA ILE A 12 7.73 4.24 5.76
C ILE A 12 9.23 4.01 5.50
N GLU A 13 10.08 4.01 6.53
CA GLU A 13 11.51 3.69 6.37
C GLU A 13 11.72 2.24 5.91
N ASP A 14 10.91 1.28 6.37
CA ASP A 14 10.90 -0.09 5.85
C ASP A 14 10.65 -0.11 4.34
N LEU A 15 9.60 0.58 3.87
CA LEU A 15 9.29 0.67 2.43
C LEU A 15 10.45 1.29 1.63
N LYS A 16 11.03 2.39 2.14
CA LYS A 16 12.18 3.06 1.50
C LYS A 16 13.38 2.11 1.42
N GLY A 17 13.71 1.48 2.55
CA GLY A 17 14.80 0.52 2.66
C GLY A 17 14.61 -0.66 1.71
N MET A 18 13.38 -1.14 1.54
CA MET A 18 13.08 -2.22 0.59
C MET A 18 13.36 -1.81 -0.86
N ILE A 19 12.97 -0.60 -1.25
CA ILE A 19 13.19 -0.09 -2.61
C ILE A 19 14.68 0.20 -2.83
N GLU A 20 15.33 0.91 -1.91
CA GLU A 20 16.72 1.36 -2.05
C GLU A 20 17.72 0.20 -2.02
N ASN A 21 17.43 -0.85 -1.25
CA ASN A 21 18.27 -2.05 -1.18
C ASN A 21 17.84 -3.15 -2.14
N ASN A 22 16.86 -2.89 -3.03
CA ASN A 22 16.31 -3.86 -3.99
C ASN A 22 15.87 -5.19 -3.34
N THR A 23 15.32 -5.11 -2.12
CA THR A 23 14.69 -6.23 -1.40
C THR A 23 13.16 -6.19 -1.49
N PHE A 24 12.60 -5.16 -2.12
CA PHE A 24 11.18 -5.07 -2.45
C PHE A 24 10.76 -6.24 -3.35
N ASP A 25 9.74 -6.99 -2.92
CA ASP A 25 9.27 -8.15 -3.67
C ASP A 25 8.47 -7.68 -4.89
N LYS A 26 8.90 -8.11 -6.09
CA LYS A 26 8.25 -7.77 -7.36
C LYS A 26 7.23 -8.82 -7.82
N THR A 27 7.10 -9.92 -7.09
CA THR A 27 6.27 -11.08 -7.42
C THR A 27 5.02 -11.21 -6.55
N LYS A 28 4.97 -10.50 -5.41
CA LYS A 28 3.81 -10.40 -4.52
C LYS A 28 3.66 -8.99 -3.97
N CYS A 29 2.50 -8.70 -3.39
CA CYS A 29 2.29 -7.46 -2.65
C CYS A 29 3.21 -7.41 -1.43
N ASN A 30 3.74 -6.22 -1.16
CA ASN A 30 4.43 -5.90 0.09
C ASN A 30 3.39 -5.20 0.97
N ASN A 31 3.03 -5.86 2.06
CA ASN A 31 1.90 -5.46 2.90
C ASN A 31 2.39 -4.68 4.11
N PHE A 32 1.66 -3.62 4.45
CA PHE A 32 1.92 -2.73 5.57
C PHE A 32 0.63 -2.50 6.33
N ILE A 33 0.71 -2.27 7.64
CA ILE A 33 -0.44 -1.90 8.48
C ILE A 33 -1.62 -2.88 8.31
N SER A 34 -1.39 -4.14 8.70
CA SER A 34 -2.43 -5.18 8.62
C SER A 34 -3.41 -5.07 9.79
N TYR A 35 -4.70 -5.29 9.54
CA TYR A 35 -5.69 -5.42 10.61
C TYR A 35 -5.33 -6.58 11.54
N ASP A 36 -5.06 -7.76 10.99
CA ASP A 36 -4.75 -8.98 11.77
C ASP A 36 -3.58 -8.79 12.75
N GLU A 37 -2.61 -7.94 12.41
CA GLU A 37 -1.45 -7.66 13.28
C GLU A 37 -1.77 -6.67 14.41
N LEU A 38 -2.83 -5.88 14.27
CA LEU A 38 -3.12 -4.74 15.13
C LEU A 38 -4.48 -4.85 15.85
N GLU A 39 -5.36 -5.76 15.42
CA GLU A 39 -6.75 -5.85 15.90
C GLU A 39 -6.88 -6.26 17.37
N ASP A 40 -5.86 -6.92 17.92
CA ASP A 40 -5.79 -7.26 19.35
C ASP A 40 -5.55 -6.02 20.24
N GLU A 41 -4.90 -4.99 19.69
CA GLU A 41 -4.46 -3.79 20.42
C GLU A 41 -5.24 -2.52 20.06
N TYR A 42 -5.81 -2.47 18.84
CA TYR A 42 -6.42 -1.28 18.26
C TYR A 42 -7.77 -1.57 17.62
N SER A 43 -8.68 -0.59 17.69
CA SER A 43 -9.95 -0.69 16.98
C SER A 43 -9.76 -0.55 15.47
N HIS A 44 -10.72 -1.06 14.69
CA HIS A 44 -10.67 -0.93 13.23
C HIS A 44 -10.63 0.53 12.75
N ASN A 45 -11.31 1.44 13.46
CA ASN A 45 -11.29 2.86 13.13
C ASN A 45 -9.91 3.46 13.33
N GLU A 46 -9.26 3.08 14.43
CA GLU A 46 -7.87 3.45 14.63
C GLU A 46 -7.08 2.89 13.45
N ILE A 47 -7.10 1.58 13.19
CA ILE A 47 -6.22 0.97 12.18
C ILE A 47 -6.40 1.65 10.81
N GLY A 48 -7.63 2.01 10.45
CA GLY A 48 -7.93 2.80 9.26
C GLY A 48 -7.20 4.15 9.20
N TYR A 49 -7.11 4.89 10.31
CA TYR A 49 -6.34 6.13 10.36
C TYR A 49 -4.84 5.90 10.13
N ALA A 50 -4.25 4.83 10.69
CA ALA A 50 -2.86 4.48 10.39
C ALA A 50 -2.64 4.14 8.92
N GLN A 51 -3.54 3.35 8.34
CA GLN A 51 -3.49 2.99 6.93
C GLN A 51 -3.53 4.25 6.05
N GLU A 52 -4.45 5.19 6.34
CA GLU A 52 -4.53 6.47 5.63
C GLU A 52 -3.25 7.30 5.75
N MET A 53 -2.69 7.43 6.96
CA MET A 53 -1.45 8.17 7.20
C MET A 53 -0.26 7.56 6.46
N PHE A 54 -0.13 6.23 6.51
CA PHE A 54 0.90 5.52 5.76
C PHE A 54 0.73 5.74 4.25
N ILE A 55 -0.48 5.61 3.70
CA ILE A 55 -0.74 5.81 2.27
C ILE A 55 -0.34 7.21 1.80
N GLN A 56 -0.65 8.24 2.59
CA GLN A 56 -0.28 9.61 2.25
C GLN A 56 1.24 9.78 2.15
N LYS A 57 1.98 9.32 3.17
CA LYS A 57 3.46 9.40 3.19
C LYS A 57 4.11 8.50 2.14
N ALA A 58 3.58 7.31 1.92
CA ALA A 58 4.07 6.38 0.90
C ALA A 58 3.88 6.97 -0.50
N ARG A 59 2.72 7.58 -0.82
CA ARG A 59 2.49 8.29 -2.09
C ARG A 59 3.49 9.43 -2.30
N GLU A 60 3.77 10.21 -1.26
CA GLU A 60 4.75 11.29 -1.34
C GLU A 60 6.15 10.75 -1.70
N TYR A 61 6.61 9.69 -1.04
CA TYR A 61 7.88 9.06 -1.36
C TYR A 61 7.90 8.43 -2.77
N LEU A 62 6.87 7.66 -3.10
CA LEU A 62 6.77 6.91 -4.36
C LEU A 62 6.56 7.81 -5.58
N SER A 63 6.13 9.07 -5.41
CA SER A 63 6.03 10.07 -6.49
C SER A 63 7.35 10.31 -7.23
N ARG A 64 8.49 9.95 -6.62
CA ARG A 64 9.83 9.98 -7.24
C ARG A 64 10.02 8.90 -8.31
N TYR A 65 9.15 7.89 -8.33
CA TYR A 65 9.19 6.72 -9.22
C TYR A 65 7.87 6.65 -10.02
N PRO A 66 7.61 7.61 -10.90
CA PRO A 66 6.30 7.77 -11.53
C PRO A 66 5.88 6.53 -12.31
N LYS A 67 4.66 6.05 -12.04
CA LYS A 67 4.03 4.88 -12.68
C LYS A 67 4.79 3.57 -12.48
N GLN A 68 5.65 3.48 -11.48
CA GLN A 68 6.36 2.24 -11.16
C GLN A 68 5.67 1.43 -10.06
N TYR A 69 4.94 2.10 -9.17
CA TYR A 69 4.29 1.47 -8.03
C TYR A 69 2.79 1.78 -7.98
N ALA A 70 2.04 0.86 -7.35
CA ALA A 70 0.64 1.05 -7.01
C ALA A 70 0.45 0.82 -5.51
N ILE A 71 -0.49 1.57 -4.93
CA ILE A 71 -0.87 1.50 -3.53
C ILE A 71 -2.38 1.46 -3.37
N TRP A 72 -2.89 0.47 -2.63
CA TRP A 72 -4.30 0.35 -2.29
C TRP A 72 -4.47 -0.27 -0.90
N CYS A 73 -5.67 -0.14 -0.36
CA CYS A 73 -5.98 -0.62 0.99
C CYS A 73 -7.23 -1.50 0.98
N ASP A 74 -7.15 -2.59 1.71
CA ASP A 74 -8.27 -3.40 2.20
C ASP A 74 -7.99 -3.83 3.65
N TRP A 75 -7.74 -5.11 3.92
CA TRP A 75 -7.30 -5.65 5.21
C TRP A 75 -5.85 -5.25 5.56
N CYS A 76 -5.11 -4.74 4.58
CA CYS A 76 -3.82 -4.10 4.80
C CYS A 76 -3.58 -3.06 3.71
N VAL A 77 -2.55 -2.23 3.89
CA VAL A 77 -2.02 -1.41 2.80
C VAL A 77 -1.09 -2.27 1.95
N HIS A 78 -1.42 -2.42 0.68
CA HIS A 78 -0.60 -3.13 -0.29
C HIS A 78 0.24 -2.13 -1.09
N VAL A 79 1.53 -2.41 -1.23
CA VAL A 79 2.40 -1.75 -2.19
C VAL A 79 2.95 -2.81 -3.15
N ALA A 80 2.78 -2.56 -4.44
CA ALA A 80 3.25 -3.46 -5.49
C ALA A 80 3.85 -2.68 -6.66
N THR A 81 4.65 -3.34 -7.49
CA THR A 81 4.98 -2.80 -8.81
C THR A 81 3.71 -2.66 -9.66
N VAL A 82 3.66 -1.68 -10.56
CA VAL A 82 2.52 -1.49 -11.46
C VAL A 82 2.21 -2.74 -12.30
N ASP A 83 3.23 -3.47 -12.75
CA ASP A 83 3.03 -4.69 -13.55
C ASP A 83 2.27 -5.76 -12.76
N LEU A 84 2.77 -6.09 -11.56
CA LEU A 84 2.07 -7.00 -10.65
C LEU A 84 0.64 -6.53 -10.31
N TYR A 85 0.47 -5.23 -10.05
CA TYR A 85 -0.84 -4.67 -9.76
C TYR A 85 -1.83 -4.86 -10.92
N ARG A 86 -1.37 -4.63 -12.16
CA ARG A 86 -2.17 -4.90 -13.36
C ARG A 86 -2.49 -6.38 -13.50
N ASP A 87 -1.53 -7.26 -13.27
CA ASP A 87 -1.77 -8.71 -13.31
C ASP A 87 -2.83 -9.15 -12.28
N ILE A 88 -2.83 -8.53 -11.09
CA ILE A 88 -3.87 -8.78 -10.06
C ILE A 88 -5.23 -8.29 -10.55
N MET A 89 -5.31 -7.05 -11.02
CA MET A 89 -6.58 -6.40 -11.39
C MET A 89 -7.21 -7.00 -12.64
N TRP A 90 -6.41 -7.30 -13.66
CA TRP A 90 -6.84 -7.81 -14.96
C TRP A 90 -6.84 -9.33 -15.05
N GLY A 91 -5.94 -10.01 -14.31
CA GLY A 91 -5.70 -11.45 -14.45
C GLY A 91 -6.36 -12.32 -13.38
N LYS A 92 -6.62 -11.78 -12.17
CA LYS A 92 -7.20 -12.56 -11.06
C LYS A 92 -8.61 -12.14 -10.64
N GLY A 93 -9.06 -10.96 -11.07
CA GLY A 93 -10.38 -10.43 -10.71
C GLY A 93 -11.41 -10.57 -11.82
N ASN A 94 -12.65 -10.93 -11.46
CA ASN A 94 -13.82 -10.76 -12.33
C ASN A 94 -14.32 -9.30 -12.32
N TYR A 95 -13.41 -8.33 -12.35
CA TYR A 95 -13.77 -6.91 -12.29
C TYR A 95 -14.14 -6.39 -13.67
N GLN A 96 -15.14 -5.52 -13.72
CA GLN A 96 -15.51 -4.84 -14.96
C GLN A 96 -14.39 -3.89 -15.38
N GLU A 97 -14.15 -3.77 -16.68
CA GLU A 97 -13.06 -2.97 -17.26
C GLU A 97 -13.06 -1.51 -16.78
N ASN A 98 -14.24 -0.90 -16.66
CA ASN A 98 -14.42 0.46 -16.15
C ASN A 98 -13.97 0.58 -14.69
N TYR A 99 -14.25 -0.42 -13.85
CA TYR A 99 -13.79 -0.44 -12.46
C TYR A 99 -12.27 -0.51 -12.39
N ILE A 100 -11.64 -1.35 -13.21
CA ILE A 100 -10.18 -1.49 -13.24
C ILE A 100 -9.53 -0.15 -13.65
N LYS A 101 -10.05 0.51 -14.69
CA LYS A 101 -9.56 1.84 -15.12
C LYS A 101 -9.67 2.90 -14.03
N ILE A 102 -10.79 2.92 -13.29
CA ILE A 102 -10.96 3.84 -12.14
C ILE A 102 -9.91 3.56 -11.07
N ARG A 103 -9.69 2.27 -10.75
CA ARG A 103 -8.72 1.84 -9.75
C ARG A 103 -7.28 2.14 -10.17
N GLU A 104 -6.89 1.91 -11.43
CA GLU A 104 -5.57 2.29 -11.93
C GLU A 104 -5.29 3.78 -11.77
N ASN A 105 -6.26 4.64 -12.12
CA ASN A 105 -6.12 6.10 -11.96
C ASN A 105 -6.00 6.53 -10.49
N ARG A 106 -6.54 5.74 -9.57
CA ARG A 106 -6.51 6.03 -8.13
C ARG A 106 -5.26 5.48 -7.46
N ASP A 107 -4.88 4.25 -7.77
CA ASP A 107 -3.94 3.44 -7.00
C ASP A 107 -2.50 3.55 -7.53
N ILE A 108 -2.30 3.79 -8.84
CA ILE A 108 -0.95 3.98 -9.40
C ILE A 108 -0.42 5.35 -8.99
N VAL A 109 0.81 5.38 -8.47
CA VAL A 109 1.52 6.58 -8.02
C VAL A 109 2.43 7.12 -9.12
#